data_AF-A0A9E2JY65-F1
#
_entry.id   AF-A0A9E2JY65-F1
#
_cell.length_a   1.000
_cell.length_b   1.000
_cell.length_c   1.000
_cell.angle_alpha   90.00
_cell.angle_beta   90.00
_cell.angle_gamma   90.00
#
_symmetry.space_group_name_H-M   'P 1'
#
loop_
_entity.id
_entity.type
_entity.pdbx_description
1 polymer ?
#
loop_
_entity_poly.entity_id
_entity_poly.type
_entity_poly.pdbx_seq_one_letter_code
_entity_poly.pdbx_strand_id
1 'polypeptide(L)'
;MRSAEIDPAVSAREYDDCDPQALCARVQAAGLDEARLARMACLSVDQVRQLMQGGESLFYSAAIKRQAYKRLMVILGAAPPPLATHQDPERPRVGSLPEPEEVALQAMDRIIALDQKAQTLAQEFEPGSPTVTGSRRKGSVWPWLFLAIIVVTGLFLASGWPIAS
;
A
#
# COMPACT_ATOMS: atom_id res chain seq x y z
N MET A 1 35.74 -12.22 20.12
CA MET A 1 34.34 -11.75 20.09
C MET A 1 33.80 -12.07 18.70
N ARG A 2 32.91 -13.07 18.62
CA ARG A 2 32.47 -13.70 17.36
C ARG A 2 31.39 -12.80 16.76
N SER A 3 31.76 -11.93 15.83
CA SER A 3 30.81 -11.29 14.92
C SER A 3 30.06 -12.42 14.23
N ALA A 4 28.79 -12.60 14.59
CA ALA A 4 27.93 -13.53 13.88
C ALA A 4 27.83 -12.99 12.46
N GLU A 5 28.50 -13.66 11.53
CA GLU A 5 28.31 -13.50 10.11
C GLU A 5 26.83 -13.81 9.84
N ILE A 6 26.03 -12.75 9.75
CA ILE A 6 24.63 -12.87 9.40
C ILE A 6 24.65 -13.27 7.93
N ASP A 7 24.54 -14.58 7.66
CA ASP A 7 24.40 -15.10 6.32
C ASP A 7 23.23 -14.36 5.64
N PRO A 8 23.46 -13.64 4.52
CA PRO A 8 22.43 -12.83 3.87
C PRO A 8 21.25 -13.68 3.38
N ALA A 9 21.46 -14.98 3.19
CA ALA A 9 20.41 -15.94 2.86
C ALA A 9 19.51 -16.29 4.05
N VAL A 10 20.03 -16.26 5.28
CA VAL A 10 19.27 -16.53 6.51
C VAL A 10 18.37 -15.34 6.84
N SER A 11 18.87 -14.11 6.68
CA SER A 11 18.04 -12.91 6.85
C SER A 11 16.93 -12.87 5.80
N ALA A 12 17.21 -13.19 4.53
CA ALA A 12 16.18 -13.23 3.47
C ALA A 12 15.02 -14.19 3.80
N ARG A 13 15.33 -15.39 4.30
CA ARG A 13 14.31 -16.38 4.71
C ARG A 13 13.48 -15.91 5.90
N GLU A 14 14.10 -15.27 6.90
CA GLU A 14 13.41 -14.67 8.05
C GLU A 14 12.34 -13.64 7.62
N TYR A 15 12.62 -12.88 6.55
CA TYR A 15 11.66 -11.93 5.98
C TYR A 15 10.60 -12.58 5.09
N ASP A 16 10.91 -13.68 4.42
CA ASP A 16 9.98 -14.38 3.52
C ASP A 16 8.92 -15.17 4.29
N ASP A 17 9.30 -15.74 5.43
CA ASP A 17 8.42 -16.53 6.30
C ASP A 17 7.64 -15.66 7.31
N CYS A 18 7.98 -14.38 7.45
CA CYS A 18 7.36 -13.45 8.41
C CYS A 18 7.31 -14.03 9.84
N ASP A 19 8.47 -14.46 10.37
CA ASP A 19 8.53 -15.18 11.64
C ASP A 19 7.93 -14.34 12.81
N PRO A 20 6.81 -14.80 13.40
CA PRO A 20 6.16 -14.09 14.51
C PRO A 20 7.05 -14.00 15.75
N GLN A 21 7.91 -14.99 15.99
CA GLN A 21 8.76 -15.02 17.18
C GLN A 21 9.90 -14.01 17.09
N ALA A 22 10.56 -13.93 15.92
CA ALA A 22 11.57 -12.91 15.65
C ALA A 22 11.02 -11.49 15.81
N LEU A 23 9.81 -11.23 15.32
CA LEU A 23 9.13 -9.95 15.51
C LEU A 23 8.86 -9.66 16.99
N CYS A 24 8.30 -10.61 17.74
CA CYS A 24 8.04 -10.45 19.17
C CYS A 24 9.31 -10.14 19.97
N ALA A 25 10.41 -10.85 19.71
CA ALA A 25 11.69 -10.65 20.39
C ALA A 25 12.23 -9.24 20.14
N ARG A 26 12.13 -8.74 18.90
CA ARG A 26 12.58 -7.39 18.54
C ARG A 26 11.70 -6.29 19.13
N VAL A 27 10.39 -6.50 19.18
CA VAL A 27 9.46 -5.55 19.83
C VAL A 27 9.76 -5.45 21.32
N GLN A 28 10.00 -6.58 22.00
CA GLN A 28 10.40 -6.60 23.41
C GLN A 28 11.75 -5.90 23.64
N ALA A 29 12.75 -6.17 22.79
CA ALA A 29 14.05 -5.52 22.88
C ALA A 29 13.96 -3.99 22.67
N ALA A 30 13.06 -3.53 21.81
CA ALA A 30 12.82 -2.11 21.56
C ALA A 30 11.97 -1.43 22.66
N GLY A 31 11.31 -2.20 23.54
CA GLY A 31 10.43 -1.68 24.58
C GLY A 31 9.24 -0.87 24.04
N LEU A 32 8.80 -1.15 22.81
CA LEU A 32 7.72 -0.41 22.15
C LEU A 32 6.37 -1.08 22.40
N ASP A 33 5.39 -0.26 22.78
CA ASP A 33 3.98 -0.68 22.84
C ASP A 33 3.40 -0.94 21.44
N GLU A 34 2.50 -1.92 21.32
CA GLU A 34 1.88 -2.35 20.06
C GLU A 34 1.17 -1.18 19.36
N ALA A 35 0.48 -0.32 20.12
CA ALA A 35 -0.23 0.82 19.54
C ALA A 35 0.74 1.91 19.07
N ARG A 36 1.90 2.07 19.72
CA ARG A 36 2.97 2.97 19.24
C ARG A 36 3.61 2.41 17.97
N LEU A 37 3.88 1.12 17.92
CA LEU A 37 4.45 0.44 16.77
C LEU A 37 3.51 0.49 15.55
N ALA A 38 2.22 0.25 15.75
CA ALA A 38 1.19 0.34 14.71
C ALA A 38 1.13 1.74 14.08
N ARG A 39 1.17 2.79 14.89
CA ARG A 39 1.22 4.19 14.43
C ARG A 39 2.48 4.48 13.61
N MET A 40 3.64 4.02 14.07
CA MET A 40 4.91 4.20 13.34
C MET A 40 4.91 3.43 12.00
N ALA A 41 4.27 2.27 11.95
CA ALA A 41 4.20 1.42 10.75
C ALA A 41 3.02 1.76 9.81
N CYS A 42 2.16 2.69 10.18
CA CYS A 42 0.88 2.96 9.50
C CYS A 42 0.04 1.68 9.30
N LEU A 43 -0.07 0.86 10.35
CA LEU A 43 -0.86 -0.38 10.40
C LEU A 43 -1.93 -0.27 11.50
N SER A 44 -2.97 -1.10 11.43
CA SER A 44 -3.88 -1.26 12.58
C SER A 44 -3.21 -2.07 13.69
N VAL A 45 -3.66 -1.88 14.94
CA VAL A 45 -3.16 -2.65 16.08
C VAL A 45 -3.43 -4.14 15.89
N ASP A 46 -4.60 -4.50 15.33
CA ASP A 46 -4.95 -5.90 15.05
C ASP A 46 -4.05 -6.52 13.98
N GLN A 47 -3.63 -5.75 12.97
CA GLN A 47 -2.66 -6.21 11.97
C GLN A 47 -1.29 -6.48 12.59
N VAL A 48 -0.84 -5.65 13.54
CA VAL A 48 0.42 -5.86 14.28
C VAL A 48 0.33 -7.10 15.16
N ARG A 49 -0.75 -7.25 15.93
CA ARG A 49 -1.00 -8.46 16.76
C ARG A 49 -1.04 -9.71 15.93
N GLN A 50 -1.70 -9.65 14.78
CA GLN A 50 -1.77 -10.78 13.88
C GLN A 50 -0.39 -11.17 13.35
N LEU A 51 0.46 -10.20 12.99
CA LEU A 51 1.85 -10.47 12.60
C LEU A 51 2.64 -11.09 13.75
N MET A 52 2.43 -10.64 14.98
CA MET A 52 3.08 -11.20 16.18
C MET A 52 2.58 -12.61 16.55
N GLN A 53 1.33 -12.95 16.18
CA GLN A 53 0.73 -14.27 16.42
C GLN A 53 0.88 -15.22 15.23
N GLY A 54 1.37 -14.73 14.08
CA GLY A 54 1.57 -15.51 12.85
C GLY A 54 0.33 -15.72 11.98
N GLY A 55 -0.78 -15.01 12.26
CA GLY A 55 -2.00 -15.14 11.46
C GLY A 55 -1.93 -14.43 10.10
N GLU A 56 -2.91 -14.68 9.23
CA GLU A 56 -3.00 -14.06 7.88
C GLU A 56 -4.36 -13.42 7.56
N SER A 57 -5.37 -13.54 8.43
CA SER A 57 -6.75 -13.19 8.10
C SER A 57 -7.03 -11.70 7.81
N LEU A 58 -6.16 -10.78 8.22
CA LEU A 58 -6.28 -9.34 8.00
C LEU A 58 -5.45 -8.84 6.81
N PHE A 59 -4.71 -9.73 6.15
CA PHE A 59 -3.93 -9.42 4.96
C PHE A 59 -4.59 -10.01 3.72
N TYR A 60 -4.85 -9.17 2.72
CA TYR A 60 -5.42 -9.62 1.44
C TYR A 60 -4.48 -10.55 0.66
N SER A 61 -3.17 -10.51 0.92
CA SER A 61 -2.17 -11.38 0.29
C SER A 61 -0.89 -11.52 1.13
N ALA A 62 -0.17 -12.62 0.92
CA ALA A 62 1.14 -12.87 1.53
C ALA A 62 2.17 -11.79 1.16
N ALA A 63 2.07 -11.18 -0.04
CA ALA A 63 2.95 -10.10 -0.45
C ALA A 63 2.74 -8.83 0.40
N ILE A 64 1.48 -8.48 0.68
CA ILE A 64 1.14 -7.33 1.55
C ILE A 64 1.58 -7.60 2.98
N LYS A 65 1.40 -8.84 3.48
CA LYS A 65 1.89 -9.28 4.80
C LYS A 65 3.40 -9.10 4.93
N ARG A 66 4.18 -9.58 3.96
CA ARG A 66 5.65 -9.42 3.94
C ARG A 66 6.07 -7.96 3.91
N GLN A 67 5.39 -7.12 3.15
CA GLN A 67 5.71 -5.68 3.11
C GLN A 67 5.42 -5.00 4.45
N ALA A 68 4.31 -5.35 5.11
CA ALA A 68 3.99 -4.87 6.45
C ALA A 68 5.04 -5.33 7.48
N TYR A 69 5.43 -6.61 7.44
CA TYR A 69 6.47 -7.18 8.29
C TYR A 69 7.83 -6.48 8.09
N LYS A 70 8.25 -6.26 6.84
CA LYS A 70 9.48 -5.52 6.51
C LYS A 70 9.48 -4.12 7.10
N ARG A 71 8.35 -3.39 7.00
CA ARG A 71 8.23 -2.05 7.60
C ARG A 71 8.41 -2.07 9.12
N LEU A 72 7.80 -3.05 9.81
CA LEU A 72 7.97 -3.23 11.25
C LEU A 72 9.43 -3.51 11.62
N MET A 73 10.08 -4.40 10.88
CA MET A 73 11.50 -4.73 11.11
C MET A 73 12.42 -3.51 10.94
N VAL A 74 12.20 -2.67 9.92
CA VAL A 74 12.96 -1.42 9.72
C VAL A 74 12.77 -0.45 10.88
N ILE A 75 11.52 -0.28 11.36
CA ILE A 75 11.20 0.58 12.51
C ILE A 75 11.89 0.08 13.79
N LEU A 76 12.00 -1.23 13.96
CA LEU A 76 12.65 -1.88 15.10
C LEU A 76 14.19 -1.89 14.99
N GLY A 77 14.77 -1.18 14.02
CA GLY A 77 16.21 -1.06 13.86
C GLY A 77 16.89 -2.24 13.17
N ALA A 78 16.13 -3.11 12.48
CA ALA A 78 16.74 -4.03 11.53
C ALA A 78 17.32 -3.20 10.38
N ALA A 79 18.62 -3.30 10.13
CA ALA A 79 19.18 -2.83 8.87
C ALA A 79 18.38 -3.49 7.73
N PRO A 80 17.79 -2.71 6.81
CA PRO A 80 16.97 -3.27 5.75
C PRO A 80 17.83 -4.26 4.95
N PRO A 81 17.34 -5.50 4.68
CA PRO A 81 18.00 -6.34 3.70
C PRO A 81 18.10 -5.52 2.40
N PRO A 82 19.22 -5.60 1.65
CA PRO A 82 19.35 -4.91 0.38
C PRO A 82 18.09 -5.25 -0.40
N LEU A 83 17.36 -4.22 -0.84
CA LEU A 83 16.12 -4.40 -1.56
C LEU A 83 16.42 -5.40 -2.67
N ALA A 84 15.96 -6.64 -2.51
CA ALA A 84 15.79 -7.55 -3.61
C ALA A 84 14.74 -6.84 -4.46
N THR A 85 15.25 -6.01 -5.35
CA THR A 85 14.52 -5.42 -6.43
C THR A 85 13.82 -6.61 -7.03
N HIS A 86 12.51 -6.70 -6.86
CA HIS A 86 11.69 -7.45 -7.78
C HIS A 86 11.95 -6.77 -9.12
N GLN A 87 13.00 -7.24 -9.80
CA GLN A 87 13.32 -6.91 -11.16
C GLN A 87 12.19 -7.56 -11.94
N ASP A 88 11.10 -6.81 -12.08
CA ASP A 88 10.21 -6.98 -13.21
C ASP A 88 11.10 -7.04 -14.45
N PRO A 89 11.11 -8.13 -15.23
CA PRO A 89 12.00 -8.27 -16.39
C PRO A 89 11.75 -7.23 -17.49
N GLU A 90 10.74 -6.37 -17.32
CA GLU A 90 10.37 -5.27 -18.21
C GLU A 90 10.87 -3.88 -17.78
N ARG A 91 11.59 -3.71 -16.65
CA ARG A 91 12.25 -2.42 -16.39
C ARG A 91 13.59 -2.34 -17.11
N PRO A 92 13.80 -1.33 -17.98
CA PRO A 92 15.10 -1.09 -18.59
C PRO A 92 16.17 -1.00 -17.51
N ARG A 93 17.22 -1.84 -17.61
CA ARG A 93 18.38 -1.75 -16.73
C ARG A 93 18.95 -0.34 -16.84
N VAL A 94 19.02 0.38 -15.71
CA VAL A 94 19.72 1.65 -15.63
C VAL A 94 21.22 1.34 -15.73
N GLY A 95 21.70 1.22 -16.96
CA GLY A 95 23.11 1.43 -17.27
C GLY A 95 23.42 2.89 -17.03
N SER A 96 24.51 3.16 -16.30
CA SER A 96 25.01 4.47 -15.87
C SER A 96 23.98 5.32 -15.10
N LEU A 97 24.06 5.30 -13.77
CA LEU A 97 23.47 6.38 -12.96
C LEU A 97 24.17 7.68 -13.37
N PRO A 98 23.47 8.71 -13.88
CA PRO A 98 24.00 10.06 -13.87
C PRO A 98 24.23 10.47 -12.42
N GLU A 99 25.29 11.24 -12.17
CA GLU A 99 25.66 11.72 -10.84
C GLU A 99 24.42 12.34 -10.15
N PRO A 100 24.25 12.18 -8.83
CA PRO A 100 23.03 12.58 -8.12
C PRO A 100 22.67 14.07 -8.30
N GLU A 101 23.68 14.90 -8.61
CA GLU A 101 23.53 16.31 -8.92
C GLU A 101 22.85 16.57 -10.28
N GLU A 102 23.15 15.78 -11.31
CA GLU A 102 22.52 15.89 -12.63
C GLU A 102 21.04 15.49 -12.59
N VAL A 103 20.71 14.45 -11.80
CA VAL A 103 19.32 14.04 -11.57
C VAL A 103 18.55 15.13 -10.82
N ALA A 104 19.17 15.76 -9.82
CA ALA A 104 18.57 16.85 -9.07
C ALA A 104 18.33 18.08 -9.95
N LEU A 105 19.30 18.46 -10.79
CA LEU A 105 19.17 19.56 -11.75
C LEU A 105 18.07 19.29 -12.77
N GLN A 106 18.02 18.08 -13.35
CA GLN A 106 16.99 17.68 -14.30
C GLN A 106 15.58 17.67 -13.68
N ALA A 107 15.47 17.26 -12.42
CA ALA A 107 14.20 17.30 -11.69
C ALA A 107 13.76 18.75 -11.45
N MET A 108 14.68 19.65 -11.10
CA MET A 108 14.41 21.08 -10.90
C MET A 108 13.91 21.74 -12.19
N ASP A 109 14.59 21.51 -13.32
CA ASP A 109 14.18 22.05 -14.62
C ASP A 109 12.78 21.58 -15.02
N ARG A 110 12.45 20.32 -14.73
CA ARG A 110 11.12 19.77 -15.00
C ARG A 110 10.03 20.41 -14.14
N ILE A 111 10.34 20.74 -12.89
CA ILE A 111 9.43 21.46 -11.99
C ILE A 111 9.18 22.86 -12.53
N ILE A 112 10.23 23.59 -12.94
CA ILE A 112 10.12 24.95 -13.51
C ILE A 112 9.30 24.93 -14.80
N ALA A 113 9.53 23.97 -15.69
CA ALA A 113 8.78 23.85 -16.93
C ALA A 113 7.28 23.57 -16.70
N LEU A 114 6.95 22.77 -15.68
CA LEU A 114 5.55 22.51 -15.30
C LEU A 114 4.88 23.74 -14.69
N ASP A 115 5.63 24.51 -13.89
CA ASP A 115 5.14 25.76 -13.30
C ASP A 115 4.85 26.82 -14.37
N GLN A 116 5.78 27.02 -15.32
CA GLN A 116 5.57 27.90 -16.47
C GLN A 116 4.36 27.48 -17.30
N LYS A 117 4.22 26.17 -17.56
CA LYS A 117 3.05 25.64 -18.27
C LYS A 117 1.75 25.89 -17.49
N ALA A 118 1.76 25.74 -16.17
CA ALA A 118 0.60 26.02 -15.34
C ALA A 118 0.24 27.51 -15.36
N GLN A 119 1.23 28.40 -15.33
CA GLN A 119 1.04 29.85 -15.42
C GLN A 119 0.52 30.28 -16.80
N THR A 120 1.01 29.69 -17.90
CA THR A 120 0.45 29.96 -19.24
C THR A 120 -1.00 29.52 -19.35
N LEU A 121 -1.34 28.36 -18.78
CA LEU A 121 -2.74 27.88 -18.75
C LEU A 121 -3.62 28.74 -17.84
N ALA A 122 -3.07 29.27 -16.74
CA ALA A 122 -3.77 30.20 -15.86
C ALA A 122 -3.99 31.57 -16.51
N GLN A 123 -3.07 32.03 -17.35
CA GLN A 123 -3.21 33.27 -18.10
C GLN A 123 -4.19 33.14 -19.28
N GLU A 124 -4.36 31.93 -19.82
CA GLU A 124 -5.35 31.61 -20.86
C GLU A 124 -6.78 31.39 -20.28
N PHE A 125 -6.89 31.25 -18.94
CA PHE A 125 -8.16 31.17 -18.24
C PHE A 125 -8.75 32.57 -18.04
N GLU A 126 -9.38 33.09 -19.09
CA GLU A 126 -10.24 34.28 -19.03
C GLU A 126 -11.33 34.12 -17.95
N PRO A 127 -11.50 35.07 -17.02
CA PRO A 127 -12.55 35.01 -15.99
C PRO A 127 -13.90 35.38 -16.61
N GLY A 128 -14.48 34.45 -17.39
CA GLY A 128 -15.75 34.68 -18.09
C GLY A 128 -16.37 33.45 -18.75
N SER A 129 -16.97 32.56 -17.94
CA SER A 129 -17.97 31.54 -18.30
C SER A 129 -17.55 30.27 -19.08
N PRO A 130 -18.35 29.17 -19.02
CA PRO A 130 -18.94 28.53 -17.85
C PRO A 130 -18.45 27.07 -17.69
N THR A 131 -18.36 26.65 -16.42
CA THR A 131 -18.49 25.27 -15.91
C THR A 131 -18.30 24.11 -16.91
N VAL A 132 -17.07 23.62 -17.02
CA VAL A 132 -16.79 22.27 -17.54
C VAL A 132 -17.28 21.25 -16.52
N THR A 133 -18.53 20.82 -16.65
CA THR A 133 -19.05 19.67 -15.92
C THR A 133 -18.51 18.39 -16.56
N GLY A 134 -17.37 17.92 -16.04
CA GLY A 134 -16.79 16.64 -16.44
C GLY A 134 -17.62 15.46 -15.91
N SER A 135 -18.71 15.10 -16.59
CA SER A 135 -19.44 13.85 -16.28
C SER A 135 -18.68 12.65 -16.85
N ARG A 136 -17.85 12.02 -16.02
CA ARG A 136 -17.20 10.75 -16.35
C ARG A 136 -18.20 9.62 -16.08
N ARG A 137 -19.04 9.28 -17.07
CA ARG A 137 -19.97 8.15 -17.00
C ARG A 137 -19.18 6.83 -17.00
N LYS A 138 -18.79 6.36 -15.81
CA LYS A 138 -18.33 4.99 -15.60
C LYS A 138 -19.57 4.11 -15.55
N GLY A 139 -19.69 3.14 -16.46
CA GLY A 139 -20.87 2.26 -16.58
C GLY A 139 -21.23 1.63 -15.24
N SER A 140 -22.24 2.20 -14.58
CA SER A 140 -22.64 1.80 -13.24
C SER A 140 -23.61 0.63 -13.36
N VAL A 141 -23.24 -0.50 -12.79
CA VAL A 141 -24.06 -1.74 -12.74
C VAL A 141 -25.11 -1.65 -11.62
N TRP A 142 -25.03 -0.63 -10.77
CA TRP A 142 -25.96 -0.37 -9.67
C TRP A 142 -27.45 -0.30 -10.06
N PRO A 143 -27.88 0.33 -11.18
CA PRO A 143 -29.29 0.35 -11.55
C PRO A 143 -29.82 -1.06 -11.85
N TRP A 144 -29.00 -1.94 -12.42
CA TRP A 144 -29.40 -3.34 -12.68
C TRP A 144 -29.54 -4.14 -11.39
N LEU A 145 -28.66 -3.90 -10.40
CA LEU A 145 -28.72 -4.56 -9.11
C LEU A 145 -29.97 -4.14 -8.31
N PHE A 146 -30.35 -2.86 -8.37
CA PHE A 146 -31.61 -2.39 -7.78
C PHE A 146 -32.84 -3.00 -8.44
N LEU A 147 -32.84 -3.10 -9.77
CA LEU A 147 -33.97 -3.67 -10.50
C LEU A 147 -34.14 -5.17 -10.17
N ALA A 148 -33.04 -5.91 -10.03
CA ALA A 148 -33.07 -7.30 -9.58
C ALA A 148 -33.63 -7.46 -8.16
N ILE A 149 -33.25 -6.59 -7.22
CA ILE A 149 -33.77 -6.60 -5.85
C ILE A 149 -35.28 -6.33 -5.83
N ILE A 150 -35.77 -5.35 -6.59
CA ILE A 150 -37.20 -5.04 -6.67
C ILE A 150 -37.99 -6.22 -7.25
N VAL A 151 -37.48 -6.88 -8.30
CA VAL A 151 -38.14 -8.06 -8.89
C VAL A 151 -38.20 -9.22 -7.89
N VAL A 152 -37.09 -9.53 -7.20
CA VAL A 152 -37.06 -10.58 -6.18
C VAL A 152 -37.99 -10.24 -5.02
N THR A 153 -37.99 -9.00 -4.55
CA THR A 153 -38.83 -8.56 -3.42
C THR A 153 -40.31 -8.53 -3.79
N GLY A 154 -40.65 -8.06 -5.00
CA GLY A 154 -42.01 -8.10 -5.54
C GLY A 154 -42.51 -9.54 -5.72
N LEU A 155 -41.64 -10.46 -6.16
CA LEU A 155 -41.97 -11.88 -6.25
C LEU A 155 -42.13 -12.52 -4.86
N PHE A 156 -41.38 -12.04 -3.86
CA PHE A 156 -41.50 -12.48 -2.46
C PHE A 156 -42.81 -12.01 -1.80
N LEU A 157 -43.26 -10.79 -2.08
CA LEU A 157 -44.57 -10.31 -1.61
C LEU A 157 -45.74 -11.01 -2.31
N ALA A 158 -45.61 -11.30 -3.61
CA ALA A 158 -46.66 -11.94 -4.39
C ALA A 158 -46.84 -13.43 -4.07
N SER A 159 -45.80 -14.10 -3.55
CA SER A 159 -45.82 -15.55 -3.27
C SER A 159 -46.22 -15.92 -1.83
N GLY A 160 -46.50 -14.93 -0.96
CA GLY A 160 -47.22 -15.14 0.30
C GLY A 160 -46.63 -16.24 1.20
N TRP A 161 -45.31 -16.27 1.40
CA TRP A 161 -44.67 -17.31 2.22
C TRP A 161 -44.99 -17.09 3.71
N PRO A 162 -45.52 -18.10 4.44
CA PRO A 162 -45.75 -17.97 5.87
C PRO A 162 -44.40 -17.96 6.61
N ILE A 163 -44.14 -16.86 7.32
CA ILE A 163 -43.05 -16.78 8.29
C ILE A 163 -43.49 -17.60 9.50
N ALA A 164 -42.97 -18.82 9.64
CA ALA A 164 -43.06 -19.57 10.88
C ALA A 164 -42.20 -18.86 11.94
N SER A 165 -42.83 -18.50 13.06
CA SER A 165 -42.19 -17.96 14.27
C SER A 165 -41.40 -19.01 15.02
#